data_AF-Q5Y4W5-F1
#
_entry.id   AF-Q5Y4W5-F1
#
_cell.length_a   1.000
_cell.length_b   1.000
_cell.length_c   1.000
_cell.angle_alpha   90.00
_cell.angle_beta   90.00
_cell.angle_gamma   90.00
#
_symmetry.space_group_name_H-M   'P 1'
#
loop_
_entity.id
_entity.type
_entity.pdbx_description
1 polymer ?
#
loop_
_entity_poly.entity_id
_entity_poly.type
_entity_poly.pdbx_seq_one_letter_code
_entity_poly.pdbx_strand_id
1 'polypeptide(L)' 'MRAIISLLLISAMVFSMIEAVPVEEGLQLFEGERGGCLPRNKFCNPSSGPRCCSGLTCKELNIWASKCL' A
#
# COMPACT_ATOMS: atom_id res chain seq x y z
N MET A 1 35.71 -20.09 -10.88
CA MET A 1 34.44 -20.85 -10.96
C MET A 1 33.64 -20.85 -9.66
N ARG A 2 34.22 -21.14 -8.48
CA ARG A 2 33.49 -21.12 -7.18
C ARG A 2 32.75 -19.81 -6.87
N ALA A 3 33.35 -18.65 -7.17
CA ALA A 3 32.74 -17.35 -6.88
C ALA A 3 31.40 -17.10 -7.60
N ILE A 4 31.23 -17.64 -8.81
CA ILE A 4 30.01 -17.47 -9.60
C ILE A 4 28.86 -18.28 -8.98
N ILE A 5 29.14 -19.49 -8.50
CA ILE A 5 28.15 -20.33 -7.83
C ILE A 5 27.67 -19.66 -6.55
N SER A 6 28.57 -19.10 -5.75
CA SER A 6 28.20 -18.35 -4.54
C SER A 6 27.32 -17.13 -4.86
N LEU A 7 27.62 -16.39 -5.92
CA LEU A 7 26.81 -15.25 -6.35
C LEU A 7 25.39 -15.68 -6.77
N LEU A 8 25.27 -16.78 -7.51
CA LEU A 8 23.97 -17.32 -7.94
C LEU A 8 23.12 -17.79 -6.75
N LEU A 9 23.73 -18.39 -5.73
CA LEU A 9 23.01 -18.82 -4.52
C LEU A 9 22.47 -17.64 -3.71
N ILE A 10 23.25 -16.56 -3.58
CA ILE A 10 22.81 -15.35 -2.88
C ILE A 10 21.67 -14.68 -3.65
N SER A 11 21.77 -14.59 -4.98
CA SER A 11 20.71 -14.09 -5.86
C SER A 11 19.40 -14.85 -5.66
N ALA A 12 19.43 -16.19 -5.72
CA ALA A 12 18.25 -17.03 -5.54
C ALA A 12 17.61 -16.83 -4.15
N MET A 13 18.41 -16.72 -3.09
CA MET A 13 17.90 -16.47 -1.73
C MET A 13 17.16 -15.14 -1.62
N VAL A 14 17.68 -14.07 -2.24
CA VAL A 14 17.02 -12.76 -2.24
C VAL A 14 15.70 -12.81 -3.01
N PHE A 15 15.65 -13.48 -4.16
CA PHE A 15 14.40 -13.65 -4.91
C PHE A 15 13.35 -14.45 -4.12
N SER A 16 13.74 -15.50 -3.41
CA SER A 16 12.82 -16.26 -2.54
C SER A 16 12.27 -15.42 -1.39
N MET A 17 13.03 -14.44 -0.87
CA MET A 17 12.54 -13.54 0.17
C MET A 17 11.55 -12.50 -0.39
N ILE A 18 11.66 -12.11 -1.66
CA ILE A 18 10.75 -11.15 -2.30
C ILE A 18 9.40 -11.82 -2.61
N GLU A 19 9.38 -13.08 -3.06
CA GLU A 19 8.13 -13.84 -3.25
C GLU A 19 7.47 -14.27 -1.94
N ALA A 20 8.25 -14.47 -0.88
CA ALA A 20 7.73 -14.81 0.44
C ALA A 20 7.17 -13.62 1.24
N VAL A 21 7.30 -12.38 0.74
CA VAL A 21 6.50 -11.27 1.28
C VAL A 21 5.05 -11.57 0.93
N PRO A 22 4.19 -11.86 1.91
CA PRO A 22 2.81 -12.21 1.63
C PRO A 22 2.20 -11.02 0.91
N VAL A 23 1.88 -11.23 -0.38
CA VAL A 23 1.03 -10.32 -1.14
C VAL A 23 -0.24 -10.03 -0.34
N GLU A 24 -0.65 -10.91 0.58
CA GLU A 24 -1.77 -10.69 1.49
C GLU A 24 -1.64 -9.46 2.41
N GLU A 25 -0.46 -9.04 2.88
CA GLU A 25 -0.34 -7.85 3.73
C GLU A 25 -0.41 -6.53 2.92
N GLY A 26 0.04 -6.57 1.65
CA GLY A 26 -0.07 -5.45 0.72
C GLY A 26 -1.41 -5.38 -0.02
N LEU A 27 -2.06 -6.54 -0.24
CA LEU A 27 -3.32 -6.66 -0.98
C LEU A 27 -4.53 -6.48 -0.07
N GLN A 28 -4.49 -6.87 1.21
CA GLN A 28 -5.57 -6.58 2.16
C GLN A 28 -5.74 -5.07 2.42
N LEU A 29 -4.66 -4.29 2.30
CA LEU A 29 -4.71 -2.83 2.32
C LEU A 29 -5.39 -2.23 1.08
N PHE A 30 -5.42 -2.95 -0.05
CA PHE A 30 -6.04 -2.54 -1.31
C PHE A 30 -7.45 -3.14 -1.54
N GLU A 31 -7.76 -4.31 -0.98
CA GLU A 31 -9.06 -4.98 -1.16
C GLU A 31 -10.16 -4.46 -0.24
N GLY A 32 -9.81 -3.90 0.93
CA GLY A 32 -10.77 -3.12 1.74
C GLY A 32 -11.19 -1.79 1.11
N GLU A 33 -10.53 -1.38 0.01
CA GLU A 33 -10.60 -0.03 -0.57
C GLU A 33 -11.21 0.00 -1.99
N ARG A 34 -11.56 -1.17 -2.55
CA ARG A 34 -12.01 -1.29 -3.96
C ARG A 34 -13.50 -1.09 -4.25
N GLY A 35 -14.31 -0.67 -3.28
CA GLY A 35 -15.75 -0.47 -3.54
C GLY A 35 -16.54 0.34 -2.51
N GLY A 36 -15.87 1.07 -1.61
CA GLY A 36 -16.50 1.77 -0.51
C GLY A 36 -15.98 3.19 -0.35
N CYS A 37 -16.79 4.05 0.27
CA CYS A 37 -16.37 5.38 0.65
C CYS A 37 -15.48 5.35 1.91
N LEU A 38 -14.61 6.36 2.07
CA LEU A 38 -13.73 6.47 3.23
C LEU A 38 -14.50 6.99 4.46
N PRO A 39 -14.43 6.29 5.61
CA PRO A 39 -15.04 6.75 6.86
C PRO A 39 -14.29 7.95 7.47
N ARG A 40 -14.89 8.57 8.50
CA ARG A 40 -14.31 9.72 9.21
C ARG A 40 -12.91 9.39 9.75
N ASN A 41 -12.00 10.37 9.71
CA ASN A 41 -10.59 10.28 10.10
C ASN A 41 -9.70 9.33 9.28
N LYS A 42 -10.19 8.73 8.19
CA LYS A 42 -9.31 8.04 7.24
C LYS A 42 -8.58 9.02 6.34
N PHE A 43 -7.38 8.64 5.93
CA PHE A 43 -6.62 9.37 4.92
C PHE A 43 -7.37 9.32 3.60
N CYS A 44 -7.49 10.47 2.97
CA CYS A 44 -8.07 10.63 1.66
C CYS A 44 -7.07 11.37 0.80
N ASN A 45 -7.12 11.15 -0.50
CA ASN A 45 -6.35 11.93 -1.45
C ASN A 45 -7.36 12.64 -2.37
N PRO A 46 -7.36 13.98 -2.44
CA PRO A 46 -8.32 14.73 -3.25
C PRO A 46 -8.19 14.45 -4.75
N SER A 47 -7.00 14.01 -5.19
CA SER A 47 -6.62 13.79 -6.58
C SER A 47 -6.77 12.34 -7.05
N SER A 48 -6.67 11.35 -6.16
CA SER A 48 -6.78 9.92 -6.52
C SER A 48 -7.24 9.06 -5.34
N GLY A 49 -7.89 7.92 -5.62
CA GLY A 49 -8.41 7.00 -4.60
C GLY A 49 -9.90 7.19 -4.30
N PRO A 50 -10.44 6.43 -3.33
CA PRO A 50 -11.85 6.50 -2.96
C PRO A 50 -12.22 7.84 -2.33
N ARG A 51 -13.47 8.25 -2.54
CA ARG A 51 -14.04 9.46 -1.93
C ARG A 51 -14.45 9.20 -0.48
N CYS A 52 -14.49 10.25 0.34
CA CYS A 52 -15.11 10.19 1.65
C CYS A 52 -16.59 9.80 1.57
N CYS A 53 -17.11 9.18 2.63
CA CYS A 53 -18.53 8.86 2.72
C CYS A 53 -19.39 10.14 2.72
N SER A 54 -20.64 9.99 2.29
CA SER A 54 -21.63 11.08 2.31
C SER A 54 -21.66 11.76 3.67
N GLY A 55 -21.56 13.08 3.69
CA GLY A 55 -21.48 13.88 4.91
C GLY A 55 -20.07 14.18 5.41
N LEU A 56 -19.03 13.68 4.74
CA LEU A 56 -17.62 13.96 5.03
C LEU A 56 -16.93 14.62 3.85
N THR A 57 -15.93 15.46 4.14
CA THR A 57 -15.11 16.15 3.16
C THR A 57 -13.65 15.76 3.31
N CYS A 58 -12.93 15.64 2.20
CA CYS A 58 -11.49 15.42 2.26
C CYS A 58 -10.80 16.75 2.59
N LYS A 59 -10.41 16.93 3.86
CA LYS A 59 -9.79 18.14 4.37
C LYS A 59 -8.27 17.97 4.48
N GLU A 60 -7.55 18.91 3.90
CA GLU A 60 -6.10 19.01 4.05
C GLU A 60 -5.73 19.37 5.50
N LEU A 61 -4.88 18.54 6.12
CA LEU A 61 -4.33 18.78 7.45
C LEU A 61 -2.92 19.37 7.37
N ASN A 62 -2.14 18.92 6.39
CA ASN A 62 -0.84 19.47 6.03
C ASN A 62 -0.53 19.07 4.56
N ILE A 63 0.58 19.59 4.03
CA ILE A 63 1.02 19.37 2.64
C ILE A 63 1.20 17.88 2.26
N TRP A 64 1.29 16.97 3.23
CA TRP A 64 1.46 15.52 3.01
C TRP A 64 0.24 14.70 3.44
N ALA A 65 -0.79 15.30 4.03
CA ALA A 65 -1.88 14.57 4.67
C ALA A 65 -3.22 15.27 4.50
N SER A 66 -4.17 14.56 3.90
CA SER A 66 -5.59 14.91 3.88
C SER A 66 -6.41 13.80 4.54
N LYS A 67 -7.49 14.15 5.25
CA LYS A 67 -8.38 13.19 5.92
C LYS A 67 -9.85 13.52 5.70
N CYS A 68 -10.70 12.49 5.76
CA CYS A 68 -12.15 12.65 5.72
C CYS A 68 -12.68 13.23 7.05
N LEU A 69 -13.21 14.45 7.00
CA LEU A 69 -13.74 15.21 8.14
C LEU A 69 -15.12 15.78 7.86
#